data_AF-W7QPN1-F1
#
_entry.id   AF-W7QPN1-F1
#
_cell.length_a   1.000
_cell.length_b   1.000
_cell.length_c   1.000
_cell.angle_alpha   90.00
_cell.angle_beta   90.00
_cell.angle_gamma   90.00
#
_symmetry.space_group_name_H-M   'P 1'
#
loop_
_entity.id
_entity.type
_entity.pdbx_description
1 polymer ?
#
loop_
_entity_poly.entity_id
_entity_poly.type
_entity_poly.pdbx_seq_one_letter_code
_entity_poly.pdbx_strand_id
1 'polypeptide(L)'
;MEAITTRVELPIAEVEDIAAYSDYLPAGAGIELLGGNASLTADLQLEGLHAQGDLTLRAFSSDLRVGEQRLRGDLSLDTRLRAGDLETLTFDATGTRLRLDNVMHEDAEGRRVQGWWARLDLERGRLTWQQPLSLSARFGLAMRDSGLLANLFLSRAGERPRLARLLTVPMISGHADVDLSDNRLHVSDLRLTGRNLEILADLRLINDIARGEMYARFGALRIGLALDEEGRNLQLFRPRRWYQSIEEARSEMDSRQPLPSDWQQEIEEPPAAPPR
;
A
#
# COMPACT_ATOMS: atom_id res chain seq x y z
N MET A 1 -32.66 -2.33 -25.75
CA MET A 1 -32.25 -0.91 -25.76
C MET A 1 -30.75 -0.90 -26.03
N GLU A 2 -30.28 -0.19 -27.04
CA GLU A 2 -28.83 -0.05 -27.27
C GLU A 2 -28.22 0.78 -26.13
N ALA A 3 -27.14 0.30 -25.53
CA ALA A 3 -26.44 1.03 -24.49
C ALA A 3 -25.72 2.24 -25.12
N ILE A 4 -25.86 3.42 -24.50
CA ILE A 4 -25.15 4.62 -24.96
C ILE A 4 -23.68 4.47 -24.56
N THR A 5 -22.80 4.46 -25.56
CA THR A 5 -21.35 4.56 -25.33
C THR A 5 -20.96 6.03 -25.23
N THR A 6 -20.33 6.42 -24.12
CA THR A 6 -19.78 7.75 -23.90
C THR A 6 -18.28 7.65 -23.70
N ARG A 7 -17.52 8.51 -24.37
CA ARG A 7 -16.09 8.64 -24.12
C ARG A 7 -15.81 9.97 -23.43
N VAL A 8 -15.06 9.90 -22.33
CA VAL A 8 -14.63 11.06 -21.56
C VAL A 8 -13.12 11.13 -21.67
N GLU A 9 -12.63 12.15 -22.37
CA GLU A 9 -11.20 12.44 -22.48
C GLU A 9 -10.90 13.69 -21.66
N LEU A 10 -10.01 13.54 -20.68
CA LEU A 10 -9.38 14.62 -19.96
C LEU A 10 -7.92 14.69 -20.42
N PRO A 11 -7.56 15.63 -21.31
CA PRO A 11 -6.24 15.64 -21.95
C PRO A 11 -5.13 15.87 -20.94
N ILE A 12 -5.00 17.09 -20.42
CA ILE A 12 -4.15 17.43 -19.28
C ILE A 12 -4.94 18.44 -18.47
N ALA A 13 -5.25 18.07 -17.22
CA ALA A 13 -5.79 18.98 -16.23
C ALA A 13 -4.72 19.27 -15.19
N GLU A 14 -4.37 20.55 -15.04
CA GLU A 14 -3.53 21.00 -13.95
C GLU A 14 -4.32 20.97 -12.65
N VAL A 15 -3.71 20.40 -11.62
CA VAL A 15 -4.19 20.38 -10.25
C VAL A 15 -3.31 21.36 -9.49
N GLU A 16 -3.92 22.48 -9.07
CA GLU A 16 -3.21 23.55 -8.36
C GLU A 16 -2.54 23.06 -7.08
N ASP A 17 -3.20 22.15 -6.34
CA ASP A 17 -2.65 21.54 -5.14
C ASP A 17 -3.14 20.10 -4.95
N ILE A 18 -2.21 19.14 -4.89
CA ILE A 18 -2.51 17.73 -4.62
C ILE A 18 -3.07 17.47 -3.22
N ALA A 19 -2.95 18.43 -2.29
CA ALA A 19 -3.58 18.33 -0.98
C ALA A 19 -5.11 18.15 -1.08
N ALA A 20 -5.73 18.61 -2.19
CA ALA A 20 -7.15 18.38 -2.48
C ALA A 20 -7.54 16.90 -2.56
N TYR A 21 -6.58 15.98 -2.77
CA TYR A 21 -6.82 14.54 -2.79
C TYR A 21 -6.53 13.85 -1.45
N SER A 22 -6.17 14.60 -0.41
CA SER A 22 -5.83 13.99 0.88
C SER A 22 -7.02 13.26 1.52
N ASP A 23 -8.26 13.67 1.25
CA ASP A 23 -9.44 13.01 1.81
C ASP A 23 -9.72 11.63 1.20
N TYR A 24 -9.14 11.32 0.04
CA TYR A 24 -9.21 9.98 -0.55
C TYR A 24 -8.23 9.01 0.12
N LEU A 25 -7.20 9.54 0.79
CA LEU A 25 -6.29 8.71 1.57
C LEU A 25 -6.92 8.39 2.93
N PRO A 26 -6.95 7.12 3.33
CA PRO A 26 -7.44 6.77 4.65
C PRO A 26 -6.53 7.38 5.72
N ALA A 27 -7.13 8.17 6.60
CA ALA A 27 -6.44 8.76 7.75
C ALA A 27 -5.72 7.70 8.60
N GLY A 28 -6.26 6.48 8.68
CA GLY A 28 -5.67 5.36 9.40
C GLY A 28 -4.39 4.78 8.79
N ALA A 29 -4.03 5.14 7.54
CA ALA A 29 -2.77 4.74 6.91
C ALA A 29 -1.59 5.62 7.35
N GLY A 30 -1.85 6.74 8.04
CA GLY A 30 -0.82 7.69 8.48
C GLY A 30 -0.14 8.43 7.33
N ILE A 31 -0.82 8.59 6.19
CA ILE A 31 -0.32 9.30 5.00
C ILE A 31 -1.21 10.52 4.76
N GLU A 32 -0.58 11.68 4.53
CA GLU A 32 -1.28 12.93 4.18
C GLU A 32 -0.54 13.62 3.03
N LEU A 33 -1.30 14.17 2.08
CA LEU A 33 -0.76 15.04 1.03
C LEU A 33 -0.81 16.48 1.53
N LEU A 34 0.35 17.10 1.70
CA LEU A 34 0.46 18.44 2.28
C LEU A 34 0.50 19.56 1.23
N GLY A 35 0.89 19.22 0.01
CA GLY A 35 1.10 20.22 -1.03
C GLY A 35 1.78 19.66 -2.28
N GLY A 36 1.67 20.39 -3.38
CA GLY A 36 2.44 20.14 -4.60
C GLY A 36 1.60 20.26 -5.86
N ASN A 37 2.26 20.47 -6.98
CA ASN A 37 1.58 20.65 -8.25
C ASN A 37 1.41 19.27 -8.90
N ALA A 38 0.27 19.03 -9.53
CA ALA A 38 0.08 17.83 -10.33
C ALA A 38 -0.62 18.09 -11.65
N SER A 39 -0.47 17.14 -12.54
CA SER A 39 -1.27 17.01 -13.74
C SER A 39 -1.99 15.67 -13.71
N LEU A 40 -3.23 15.67 -14.21
CA LEU A 40 -4.06 14.49 -14.37
C LEU A 40 -4.49 14.36 -15.84
N THR A 41 -4.35 13.17 -16.38
CA THR A 41 -4.92 12.80 -17.67
C THR A 41 -5.85 11.60 -17.47
N ALA A 42 -6.95 11.55 -18.21
CA ALA A 42 -7.87 10.42 -18.15
C ALA A 42 -8.47 10.13 -19.53
N ASP A 43 -8.62 8.86 -19.85
CA ASP A 43 -9.40 8.40 -21.00
C ASP A 43 -10.32 7.29 -20.51
N LEU A 44 -11.61 7.59 -20.44
CA LEU A 44 -12.64 6.70 -19.92
C LEU A 44 -13.66 6.39 -21.02
N GLN A 45 -14.02 5.13 -21.12
CA GLN A 45 -15.12 4.63 -21.92
C GLN A 45 -16.21 4.11 -20.99
N LEU A 46 -17.42 4.62 -21.19
CA LEU A 46 -18.60 4.31 -20.39
C LEU A 46 -19.63 3.67 -21.33
N GLU A 47 -20.21 2.55 -20.93
CA GLU A 47 -21.27 1.85 -21.67
C GLU A 47 -22.38 1.44 -20.70
N GLY A 48 -23.45 2.23 -20.64
CA GLY A 48 -24.46 2.08 -19.60
C GLY A 48 -23.87 2.28 -18.21
N LEU A 49 -23.89 1.25 -17.36
CA LEU A 49 -23.27 1.24 -16.04
C LEU A 49 -21.84 0.68 -16.03
N HIS A 50 -21.33 0.24 -17.17
CA HIS A 50 -19.97 -0.29 -17.26
C HIS A 50 -18.98 0.82 -17.57
N ALA A 51 -17.82 0.78 -16.92
CA ALA A 51 -16.75 1.75 -17.12
C ALA A 51 -15.39 1.07 -17.24
N GLN A 52 -14.56 1.60 -18.13
CA GLN A 52 -13.16 1.21 -18.25
C GLN A 52 -12.34 2.39 -18.71
N GLY A 53 -11.05 2.37 -18.42
CA GLY A 53 -10.17 3.42 -18.90
C GLY A 53 -8.87 3.49 -18.14
N ASP A 54 -8.08 4.50 -18.47
CA ASP A 54 -6.76 4.70 -17.90
C ASP A 54 -6.67 6.13 -17.35
N LEU A 55 -6.02 6.27 -16.19
CA LEU A 55 -5.74 7.55 -15.56
C LEU A 55 -4.25 7.67 -15.30
N THR A 56 -3.69 8.84 -15.54
CA THR A 56 -2.30 9.14 -15.19
C THR A 56 -2.26 10.39 -14.36
N LEU A 57 -1.72 10.28 -13.15
CA LEU A 57 -1.42 11.41 -12.29
C LEU A 57 0.09 11.55 -12.16
N ARG A 58 0.59 12.77 -12.38
CA ARG A 58 1.99 13.14 -12.19
C ARG A 58 2.04 14.33 -11.26
N ALA A 59 2.66 14.17 -10.10
CA ALA A 59 2.87 15.24 -9.15
C ALA A 59 4.37 15.50 -8.97
N PHE A 60 4.73 16.78 -8.89
CA PHE A 60 6.11 17.23 -8.78
C PHE A 60 6.27 18.06 -7.52
N SER A 61 7.45 17.97 -6.88
CA SER A 61 7.72 18.69 -5.62
C SER A 61 6.64 18.46 -4.56
N SER A 62 6.05 17.27 -4.54
CA SER A 62 5.02 16.85 -3.62
C SER A 62 5.56 16.83 -2.20
N ASP A 63 4.89 17.54 -1.30
CA ASP A 63 5.12 17.44 0.14
C ASP A 63 4.13 16.40 0.71
N LEU A 64 4.66 15.35 1.32
CA LEU A 64 3.87 14.29 1.94
C LEU A 64 4.23 14.19 3.42
N ARG A 65 3.27 13.84 4.25
CA ARG A 65 3.51 13.40 5.62
C ARG A 65 3.25 11.90 5.70
N VAL A 66 4.22 11.17 6.23
CA VAL A 66 4.09 9.74 6.53
C VAL A 66 4.45 9.55 8.01
N GLY A 67 3.45 9.31 8.85
CA GLY A 67 3.59 9.41 10.30
C GLY A 67 4.12 10.79 10.71
N GLU A 68 5.29 10.81 11.36
CA GLU A 68 5.97 12.03 11.81
C GLU A 68 7.01 12.56 10.79
N GLN A 69 7.24 11.83 9.69
CA GLN A 69 8.23 12.21 8.70
C GLN A 69 7.58 13.04 7.61
N ARG A 70 8.21 14.17 7.28
CA ARG A 70 7.89 14.95 6.09
C ARG A 70 8.80 14.50 4.96
N LEU A 71 8.19 14.09 3.85
CA LEU A 71 8.86 13.67 2.64
C LEU A 71 8.62 14.71 1.56
N ARG A 72 9.62 14.93 0.71
CA ARG A 72 9.47 15.76 -0.50
C ARG A 72 9.99 15.00 -1.71
N GLY A 73 9.21 14.89 -2.78
CA GLY A 73 9.64 14.19 -3.98
C GLY A 73 8.64 14.27 -5.12
N ASP A 74 8.82 13.39 -6.10
CA ASP A 74 7.92 13.27 -7.25
C ASP A 74 7.06 12.01 -7.08
N LEU A 75 5.78 12.11 -7.44
CA LEU A 75 4.82 11.01 -7.37
C LEU A 75 4.21 10.77 -8.76
N SER A 76 4.13 9.50 -9.14
CA SER A 76 3.57 9.11 -10.43
C SER A 76 2.62 7.94 -10.23
N LEU A 77 1.36 8.10 -10.61
CA LEU A 77 0.35 7.05 -10.55
C LEU A 77 -0.18 6.78 -11.96
N ASP A 78 -0.06 5.54 -12.41
CA ASP A 78 -0.63 5.03 -13.66
C ASP A 78 -1.70 4.01 -13.31
N THR A 79 -2.97 4.41 -13.42
CA THR A 79 -4.11 3.58 -13.02
C THR A 79 -4.77 2.96 -14.24
N ARG A 80 -5.07 1.67 -14.15
CA ARG A 80 -5.88 0.96 -15.14
C ARG A 80 -7.17 0.52 -14.49
N LEU A 81 -8.30 1.00 -14.99
CA LEU A 81 -9.63 0.63 -14.51
C LEU A 81 -10.29 -0.27 -15.53
N ARG A 82 -10.67 -1.47 -15.12
CA ARG A 82 -11.35 -2.47 -15.96
C ARG A 82 -12.56 -3.01 -15.21
N ALA A 83 -13.49 -3.61 -15.95
CA ALA A 83 -14.71 -4.20 -15.41
C ALA A 83 -15.41 -3.30 -14.37
N GLY A 84 -15.45 -1.99 -14.66
CA GLY A 84 -15.97 -1.00 -13.73
C GLY A 84 -17.48 -1.03 -13.68
N ASP A 85 -18.03 -0.96 -12.48
CA ASP A 85 -19.45 -0.78 -12.20
C ASP A 85 -19.66 0.64 -11.65
N LEU A 86 -20.41 1.46 -12.39
CA LEU A 86 -20.69 2.85 -12.04
C LEU A 86 -21.76 3.01 -10.96
N GLU A 87 -22.55 1.97 -10.66
CA GLU A 87 -23.52 2.00 -9.55
C GLU A 87 -22.79 1.86 -8.21
N THR A 88 -21.84 0.93 -8.13
CA THR A 88 -21.03 0.68 -6.93
C THR A 88 -19.70 1.43 -6.92
N LEU A 89 -19.34 2.10 -8.03
CA LEU A 89 -18.03 2.73 -8.26
C LEU A 89 -16.85 1.77 -8.01
N THR A 90 -17.04 0.50 -8.37
CA THR A 90 -16.07 -0.56 -8.13
C THR A 90 -15.37 -0.94 -9.43
N PHE A 91 -14.06 -1.12 -9.37
CA PHE A 91 -13.21 -1.37 -10.55
C PHE A 91 -12.18 -2.45 -10.24
N ASP A 92 -11.88 -3.29 -11.23
CA ASP A 92 -10.63 -4.03 -11.27
C ASP A 92 -9.50 -3.02 -11.59
N ALA A 93 -8.55 -2.90 -10.65
CA ALA A 93 -7.43 -1.96 -10.73
C ALA A 93 -6.10 -2.66 -11.08
N THR A 94 -6.16 -3.91 -11.54
CA THR A 94 -4.99 -4.74 -11.84
C THR A 94 -4.07 -4.09 -12.87
N GLY A 95 -2.78 -4.07 -12.57
CA GLY A 95 -1.74 -3.44 -13.38
C GLY A 95 -1.57 -1.94 -13.13
N THR A 96 -2.27 -1.38 -12.14
CA THR A 96 -2.00 -0.02 -11.62
C THR A 96 -0.60 0.06 -11.02
N ARG A 97 0.11 1.17 -11.24
CA ARG A 97 1.47 1.39 -10.74
C ARG A 97 1.57 2.72 -10.04
N LEU A 98 2.06 2.71 -8.80
CA LEU A 98 2.49 3.89 -8.08
C LEU A 98 4.02 3.94 -8.01
N ARG A 99 4.59 5.12 -8.24
CA ARG A 99 6.01 5.39 -8.01
C ARG A 99 6.20 6.65 -7.18
N LEU A 100 7.21 6.57 -6.33
CA LEU A 100 7.82 7.69 -5.64
C LEU A 100 9.26 7.78 -6.15
N ASP A 101 9.63 8.94 -6.65
CA ASP A 101 10.95 9.20 -7.23
C ASP A 101 11.57 10.45 -6.60
N ASN A 102 12.90 10.54 -6.62
CA ASN A 102 13.67 11.68 -6.11
C ASN A 102 13.33 12.10 -4.67
N VAL A 103 12.87 11.17 -3.84
CA VAL A 103 12.40 11.48 -2.49
C VAL A 103 13.56 11.95 -1.62
N MET A 104 13.36 13.12 -1.03
CA MET A 104 14.17 13.71 0.02
C MET A 104 13.47 13.54 1.37
N HIS A 105 14.24 13.14 2.37
CA HIS A 105 13.80 12.99 3.75
C HIS A 105 14.94 13.31 4.72
N GLU A 106 14.63 13.46 6.00
CA GLU A 106 15.62 13.52 7.07
C GLU A 106 15.81 12.13 7.67
N ASP A 107 17.06 11.73 7.89
CA ASP A 107 17.36 10.51 8.62
C ASP A 107 17.27 10.71 10.15
N ALA A 108 17.47 9.63 10.90
CA ALA A 108 17.48 9.68 12.37
C ALA A 108 18.54 10.63 12.97
N GLU A 109 19.52 11.11 12.20
CA GLU A 109 20.49 12.12 12.63
C GLU A 109 20.17 13.54 12.13
N GLY A 110 18.99 13.76 11.53
CA GLY A 110 18.60 15.04 10.94
C GLY A 110 19.36 15.39 9.66
N ARG A 111 20.02 14.40 9.04
CA ARG A 111 20.73 14.62 7.77
C ARG A 111 19.76 14.44 6.63
N ARG A 112 19.81 15.35 5.65
CA ARG A 112 19.01 15.23 4.43
C ARG A 112 19.57 14.09 3.57
N VAL A 113 18.72 13.11 3.30
CA VAL A 113 18.96 12.01 2.37
C VAL A 113 18.10 12.27 1.13
N GLN A 114 18.68 12.06 -0.06
CA GLN A 114 18.03 12.35 -1.34
C GLN A 114 18.06 11.15 -2.29
N GLY A 115 17.17 11.18 -3.27
CA GLY A 115 17.13 10.20 -4.35
C GLY A 115 16.58 8.84 -3.91
N TRP A 116 15.83 8.79 -2.81
CA TRP A 116 15.10 7.58 -2.45
C TRP A 116 13.95 7.38 -3.44
N TRP A 117 13.69 6.11 -3.78
CA TRP A 117 12.61 5.74 -4.68
C TRP A 117 11.90 4.50 -4.16
N ALA A 118 10.61 4.41 -4.46
CA ALA A 118 9.81 3.22 -4.26
C ALA A 118 8.81 3.03 -5.40
N ARG A 119 8.41 1.79 -5.61
CA ARG A 119 7.45 1.36 -6.63
C ARG A 119 6.52 0.34 -6.01
N LEU A 120 5.23 0.55 -6.21
CA LEU A 120 4.18 -0.39 -5.90
C LEU A 120 3.48 -0.75 -7.20
N ASP A 121 3.46 -2.03 -7.54
CA ASP A 121 2.76 -2.59 -8.68
C ASP A 121 1.56 -3.36 -8.14
N LEU A 122 0.35 -2.93 -8.49
CA LEU A 122 -0.88 -3.59 -8.09
C LEU A 122 -1.06 -4.83 -8.98
N GLU A 123 -0.57 -5.97 -8.51
CA GLU A 123 -0.49 -7.22 -9.27
C GLU A 123 -1.89 -7.78 -9.56
N ARG A 124 -2.79 -7.67 -8.59
CA ARG A 124 -4.22 -7.99 -8.67
C ARG A 124 -4.97 -7.19 -7.62
N GLY A 125 -6.17 -6.71 -7.91
CA GLY A 125 -7.01 -6.12 -6.87
C GLY A 125 -8.18 -5.30 -7.37
N ARG A 126 -9.07 -5.00 -6.43
CA ARG A 126 -10.31 -4.27 -6.64
C ARG A 126 -10.28 -2.97 -5.85
N LEU A 127 -10.69 -1.89 -6.49
CA LEU A 127 -10.80 -0.56 -5.91
C LEU A 127 -12.25 -0.12 -5.94
N THR A 128 -12.75 0.41 -4.84
CA THR A 128 -14.03 1.12 -4.79
C THR A 128 -13.73 2.61 -4.59
N TRP A 129 -14.12 3.40 -5.60
CA TRP A 129 -13.91 4.84 -5.61
C TRP A 129 -14.94 5.51 -4.69
N GLN A 130 -14.54 5.72 -3.45
CA GLN A 130 -15.29 6.45 -2.43
C GLN A 130 -14.32 7.30 -1.59
N GLN A 131 -14.83 8.05 -0.62
CA GLN A 131 -14.01 8.92 0.24
C GLN A 131 -14.15 8.50 1.71
N PRO A 132 -13.12 7.89 2.33
CA PRO A 132 -11.80 7.53 1.77
C PRO A 132 -11.88 6.31 0.84
N LEU A 133 -10.88 6.13 -0.03
CA LEU A 133 -10.87 5.02 -0.99
C LEU A 133 -10.87 3.66 -0.29
N SER A 134 -11.55 2.68 -0.86
CA SER A 134 -11.45 1.29 -0.44
C SER A 134 -10.67 0.48 -1.48
N LEU A 135 -9.79 -0.40 -1.01
CA LEU A 135 -8.90 -1.19 -1.85
C LEU A 135 -8.63 -2.55 -1.22
N SER A 136 -8.80 -3.63 -1.99
CA SER A 136 -8.32 -4.95 -1.65
C SER A 136 -7.42 -5.46 -2.77
N ALA A 137 -6.13 -5.62 -2.50
CA ALA A 137 -5.13 -5.84 -3.55
C ALA A 137 -3.89 -6.59 -3.08
N ARG A 138 -3.26 -7.31 -4.02
CA ARG A 138 -1.89 -7.77 -3.91
C ARG A 138 -0.96 -6.79 -4.60
N PHE A 139 0.05 -6.34 -3.86
CA PHE A 139 1.10 -5.47 -4.37
C PHE A 139 2.42 -6.22 -4.52
N GLY A 140 3.10 -5.97 -5.64
CA GLY A 140 4.54 -6.10 -5.78
C GLY A 140 5.21 -4.80 -5.34
N LEU A 141 6.30 -4.89 -4.58
CA LEU A 141 7.00 -3.75 -3.99
C LEU A 141 8.47 -3.78 -4.39
N ALA A 142 9.01 -2.63 -4.72
CA ALA A 142 10.46 -2.42 -4.85
C ALA A 142 10.84 -1.04 -4.32
N MET A 143 11.97 -0.93 -3.63
CA MET A 143 12.47 0.34 -3.13
C MET A 143 13.99 0.38 -3.11
N ARG A 144 14.54 1.61 -3.11
CA ARG A 144 15.99 1.87 -3.07
C ARG A 144 16.67 1.17 -1.90
N ASP A 145 16.12 1.37 -0.70
CA ASP A 145 16.60 0.81 0.55
C ASP A 145 15.53 0.91 1.64
N SER A 146 15.71 0.15 2.73
CA SER A 146 14.83 0.17 3.91
C SER A 146 15.09 1.32 4.89
N GLY A 147 15.99 2.25 4.60
CA GLY A 147 16.41 3.30 5.53
C GLY A 147 15.27 4.24 5.92
N LEU A 148 14.47 4.68 4.94
CA LEU A 148 13.30 5.52 5.19
C LEU A 148 12.27 4.83 6.09
N LEU A 149 11.95 3.55 5.82
CA LEU A 149 11.04 2.77 6.65
C LEU A 149 11.60 2.56 8.07
N ALA A 150 12.88 2.23 8.20
CA ALA A 150 13.53 2.08 9.50
C ALA A 150 13.44 3.37 10.32
N ASN A 151 13.64 4.54 9.70
CA ASN A 151 13.47 5.83 10.35
C ASN A 151 12.03 6.06 10.81
N LEU A 152 11.03 5.80 9.97
CA LEU A 152 9.61 5.93 10.33
C LEU A 152 9.25 5.15 11.60
N PHE A 153 9.72 3.90 11.70
CA PHE A 153 9.43 3.05 12.87
C PHE A 153 10.23 3.43 14.10
N LEU A 154 11.52 3.76 13.95
CA LEU A 154 12.40 4.08 15.08
C LEU A 154 12.16 5.47 15.68
N SER A 155 11.74 6.44 14.86
CA SER A 155 11.37 7.78 15.33
C SER A 155 10.21 7.72 16.35
N ARG A 156 9.25 6.81 16.16
CA ARG A 156 8.17 6.59 17.13
C ARG A 156 8.63 6.00 18.46
N ALA A 157 9.77 5.30 18.47
CA ALA A 157 10.26 4.57 19.64
C ALA A 157 11.35 5.34 20.43
N GLY A 158 11.76 6.53 19.98
CA GLY A 158 12.84 7.30 20.61
C GLY A 158 14.22 6.61 20.52
N GLU A 159 14.40 5.76 19.50
CA GLU A 159 15.52 4.83 19.39
C GLU A 159 16.80 5.48 18.85
N ARG A 160 17.95 4.82 19.09
CA ARG A 160 19.27 5.40 18.76
C ARG A 160 19.53 5.46 17.24
N PRO A 161 20.06 6.57 16.70
CA PRO A 161 20.29 6.71 15.25
C PRO A 161 21.21 5.64 14.61
N ARG A 162 22.12 5.05 15.40
CA ARG A 162 22.97 3.92 14.96
C ARG A 162 22.17 2.69 14.53
N LEU A 163 21.00 2.43 15.15
CA LEU A 163 20.14 1.31 14.80
C LEU A 163 19.51 1.51 13.42
N ALA A 164 19.08 2.74 13.09
CA ALA A 164 18.51 3.05 11.79
C ALA A 164 19.48 2.72 10.64
N ARG A 165 20.75 3.09 10.78
CA ARG A 165 21.80 2.79 9.79
C ARG A 165 22.05 1.30 9.59
N LEU A 166 21.98 0.50 10.66
CA LEU A 166 22.12 -0.95 10.60
C LEU A 166 20.95 -1.60 9.85
N LEU A 167 19.76 -1.00 9.94
CA LEU A 167 18.55 -1.46 9.27
C LEU A 167 18.40 -0.91 7.85
N THR A 168 19.30 -0.05 7.38
CA THR A 168 19.33 0.44 5.99
C THR A 168 19.97 -0.61 5.08
N VAL A 169 19.13 -1.40 4.40
CA VAL A 169 19.55 -2.44 3.47
C VAL A 169 19.16 -2.01 2.06
N PRO A 170 20.10 -1.98 1.10
CA PRO A 170 19.82 -1.58 -0.27
C PRO A 170 19.02 -2.64 -1.02
N MET A 171 18.28 -2.18 -2.03
CA MET A 171 17.52 -2.96 -2.99
C MET A 171 16.58 -3.94 -2.29
N ILE A 172 15.47 -3.39 -1.79
CA ILE A 172 14.43 -4.20 -1.17
C ILE A 172 13.33 -4.44 -2.19
N SER A 173 12.87 -5.69 -2.27
CA SER A 173 11.74 -6.09 -3.09
C SER A 173 10.91 -7.15 -2.40
N GLY A 174 9.65 -7.24 -2.76
CA GLY A 174 8.74 -8.17 -2.12
C GLY A 174 7.32 -8.05 -2.59
N HIS A 175 6.42 -8.62 -1.81
CA HIS A 175 4.99 -8.55 -2.04
C HIS A 175 4.24 -8.40 -0.72
N ALA A 176 2.99 -7.97 -0.81
CA ALA A 176 2.05 -7.92 0.30
C ALA A 176 0.61 -8.00 -0.23
N ASP A 177 -0.26 -8.63 0.53
CA ASP A 177 -1.70 -8.47 0.37
C ASP A 177 -2.15 -7.32 1.28
N VAL A 178 -2.96 -6.42 0.75
CA VAL A 178 -3.37 -5.17 1.39
C VAL A 178 -4.87 -5.04 1.29
N ASP A 179 -5.54 -4.96 2.44
CA ASP A 179 -6.93 -4.54 2.55
C ASP A 179 -7.00 -3.17 3.23
N LEU A 180 -7.72 -2.26 2.59
CA LEU A 180 -7.89 -0.88 3.00
C LEU A 180 -9.36 -0.56 2.94
N SER A 181 -10.00 -0.53 4.09
CA SER A 181 -11.45 -0.38 4.22
C SER A 181 -11.78 0.29 5.55
N ASP A 182 -12.80 1.15 5.59
CA ASP A 182 -13.28 1.81 6.82
C ASP A 182 -12.17 2.44 7.68
N ASN A 183 -11.19 3.07 7.02
CA ASN A 183 -10.04 3.70 7.68
C ASN A 183 -9.15 2.72 8.46
N ARG A 184 -9.19 1.43 8.09
CA ARG A 184 -8.35 0.35 8.59
C ARG A 184 -7.43 -0.10 7.47
N LEU A 185 -6.21 -0.44 7.84
CA LEU A 185 -5.23 -1.03 6.94
C LEU A 185 -4.83 -2.39 7.49
N HIS A 186 -5.07 -3.45 6.72
CA HIS A 186 -4.53 -4.77 6.98
C HIS A 186 -3.50 -5.09 5.90
N VAL A 187 -2.27 -5.35 6.33
CA VAL A 187 -1.20 -5.84 5.47
C VAL A 187 -0.93 -7.28 5.88
N SER A 188 -1.28 -8.22 5.03
CA SER A 188 -1.03 -9.66 5.22
C SER A 188 -0.05 -10.16 4.16
N ASP A 189 0.47 -11.36 4.38
CA ASP A 189 1.46 -12.00 3.49
C ASP A 189 2.65 -11.09 3.13
N LEU A 190 3.02 -10.13 4.00
CA LEU A 190 4.12 -9.22 3.71
C LEU A 190 5.40 -10.03 3.69
N ARG A 191 6.07 -10.07 2.54
CA ARG A 191 7.40 -10.69 2.40
C ARG A 191 8.32 -9.70 1.72
N LEU A 192 9.22 -9.09 2.47
CA LEU A 192 10.26 -8.21 1.94
C LEU A 192 11.62 -8.90 2.00
N THR A 193 12.38 -8.79 0.93
CA THR A 193 13.71 -9.37 0.82
C THR A 193 14.69 -8.35 0.30
N GLY A 194 15.94 -8.49 0.71
CA GLY A 194 17.08 -7.75 0.18
C GLY A 194 18.34 -8.56 0.42
N ARG A 195 19.50 -8.00 0.06
CA ARG A 195 20.80 -8.71 0.09
C ARG A 195 21.00 -9.58 1.35
N ASN A 196 20.79 -9.01 2.53
CA ASN A 196 20.92 -9.69 3.82
C ASN A 196 19.66 -9.53 4.70
N LEU A 197 18.55 -9.12 4.10
CA LEU A 197 17.31 -8.81 4.79
C LEU A 197 16.20 -9.76 4.37
N GLU A 198 15.46 -10.25 5.34
CA GLU A 198 14.14 -10.85 5.13
C GLU A 198 13.22 -10.34 6.23
N ILE A 199 12.05 -9.84 5.84
CA ILE A 199 10.98 -9.44 6.74
C ILE A 199 9.73 -10.20 6.32
N LEU A 200 9.11 -10.88 7.27
CA LEU A 200 7.75 -11.39 7.16
C LEU A 200 6.86 -10.65 8.14
N ALA A 201 5.66 -10.25 7.74
CA ALA A 201 4.72 -9.66 8.69
C ALA A 201 3.25 -9.88 8.30
N ASP A 202 2.40 -9.85 9.33
CA ASP A 202 0.97 -9.61 9.21
C ASP A 202 0.63 -8.50 10.21
N LEU A 203 0.14 -7.37 9.71
CA LEU A 203 -0.01 -6.13 10.49
C LEU A 203 -1.38 -5.51 10.22
N ARG A 204 -2.08 -5.15 11.30
CA ARG A 204 -3.32 -4.37 11.25
C ARG A 204 -3.08 -3.02 11.90
N LEU A 205 -3.43 -1.96 11.18
CA LEU A 205 -3.39 -0.59 11.65
C LEU A 205 -4.82 -0.05 11.73
N ILE A 206 -5.25 0.27 12.95
CA ILE A 206 -6.58 0.82 13.23
C ILE A 206 -6.39 2.02 14.15
N ASN A 207 -6.82 3.20 13.70
CA ASN A 207 -6.66 4.45 14.45
C ASN A 207 -5.21 4.67 14.94
N ASP A 208 -4.23 4.52 14.03
CA ASP A 208 -2.79 4.63 14.30
C ASP A 208 -2.19 3.58 15.26
N ILE A 209 -2.98 2.62 15.75
CA ILE A 209 -2.51 1.52 16.61
C ILE A 209 -2.19 0.32 15.73
N ALA A 210 -0.89 -0.01 15.64
CA ALA A 210 -0.40 -1.18 14.94
C ALA A 210 -0.49 -2.43 15.84
N ARG A 211 -1.10 -3.49 15.32
CA ARG A 211 -1.17 -4.82 15.94
C ARG A 211 -0.71 -5.88 14.94
N GLY A 212 -0.25 -7.02 15.45
CA GLY A 212 0.14 -8.17 14.63
C GLY A 212 1.55 -8.64 14.91
N GLU A 213 2.12 -9.39 13.97
CA GLU A 213 3.35 -10.14 14.18
C GLU A 213 4.32 -9.93 13.04
N MET A 214 5.60 -9.90 13.40
CA MET A 214 6.68 -9.69 12.46
C MET A 214 7.84 -10.64 12.78
N TYR A 215 8.42 -11.21 11.74
CA TYR A 215 9.74 -11.83 11.76
C TYR A 215 10.70 -10.99 10.92
N ALA A 216 11.89 -10.75 11.45
CA ALA A 216 12.94 -10.09 10.70
C ALA A 216 14.28 -10.80 10.85
N ARG A 217 15.00 -10.94 9.73
CA ARG A 217 16.36 -11.47 9.66
C ARG A 217 17.27 -10.46 8.99
N PHE A 218 18.35 -10.13 9.69
CA PHE A 218 19.39 -9.22 9.22
C PHE A 218 20.74 -9.91 9.39
N GLY A 219 21.27 -10.50 8.32
CA GLY A 219 22.47 -11.34 8.38
C GLY A 219 22.28 -12.51 9.36
N ALA A 220 23.09 -12.55 10.44
CA ALA A 220 22.99 -13.57 11.48
C ALA A 220 21.90 -13.28 12.53
N LEU A 221 21.46 -12.02 12.65
CA LEU A 221 20.43 -11.61 13.61
C LEU A 221 19.06 -12.08 13.14
N ARG A 222 18.27 -12.60 14.08
CA ARG A 222 16.89 -13.04 13.87
C ARG A 222 16.06 -12.56 15.05
N ILE A 223 14.96 -11.86 14.78
CA ILE A 223 14.06 -11.31 15.79
C ILE A 223 12.63 -11.59 15.36
N GLY A 224 11.79 -11.99 16.31
CA GLY A 224 10.35 -11.93 16.19
C GLY A 224 9.79 -10.83 17.09
N LEU A 225 8.68 -10.24 16.69
CA LEU A 225 7.98 -9.20 17.42
C LEU A 225 6.48 -9.45 17.33
N ALA A 226 5.80 -9.48 18.46
CA ALA A 226 4.35 -9.36 18.53
C ALA A 226 3.98 -7.96 19.04
N LEU A 227 2.95 -7.39 18.44
CA LEU A 227 2.36 -6.10 18.75
C LEU A 227 0.90 -6.34 19.15
N ASP A 228 0.58 -6.17 20.42
CA ASP A 228 -0.75 -6.39 20.99
C ASP A 228 -1.12 -5.25 21.95
N GLU A 229 -2.20 -5.43 22.73
CA GLU A 229 -2.67 -4.41 23.69
C GLU A 229 -1.73 -4.23 24.89
N GLU A 230 -0.92 -5.24 25.22
CA GLU A 230 0.08 -5.20 26.29
C GLU A 230 1.39 -4.53 25.83
N GLY A 231 1.53 -4.35 24.51
CA GLY A 231 2.59 -3.58 23.87
C GLY A 231 3.46 -4.43 22.96
N ARG A 232 4.77 -4.33 23.12
CA ARG A 232 5.76 -4.98 22.24
C ARG A 232 6.38 -6.18 22.93
N ASN A 233 6.18 -7.38 22.37
CA ASN A 233 6.77 -8.61 22.88
C ASN A 233 7.83 -9.17 21.93
N LEU A 234 9.10 -9.19 22.37
CA LEU A 234 10.23 -9.66 21.58
C LEU A 234 10.43 -11.16 21.72
N GLN A 235 10.51 -11.83 20.57
CA GLN A 235 10.74 -13.26 20.46
C GLN A 235 12.13 -13.50 19.91
N LEU A 236 13.03 -14.01 20.76
CA LEU A 236 14.44 -14.27 20.40
C LEU A 236 14.76 -15.76 20.28
N PHE A 237 13.92 -16.63 20.87
CA PHE A 237 14.09 -18.07 20.78
C PHE A 237 13.44 -18.62 19.51
N ARG A 238 14.25 -19.12 18.58
CA ARG A 238 13.79 -19.70 17.30
C ARG A 238 12.70 -18.84 16.61
N PRO A 239 12.93 -17.52 16.44
CA PRO A 239 11.89 -16.57 16.02
C PRO A 239 11.21 -16.93 14.70
N ARG A 240 11.95 -17.56 13.78
CA ARG A 240 11.36 -18.04 12.53
C ARG A 240 10.28 -19.09 12.74
N ARG A 241 10.54 -20.08 13.61
CA ARG A 241 9.57 -21.14 13.90
C ARG A 241 8.38 -20.61 14.67
N TRP A 242 8.62 -19.67 15.58
CA TRP A 242 7.55 -18.96 16.27
C TRP A 242 6.60 -18.26 15.28
N TYR A 243 7.14 -17.47 14.35
CA TYR A 243 6.32 -16.79 13.34
C TYR A 243 5.57 -17.79 12.44
N GLN A 244 6.25 -18.84 11.99
CA GLN A 244 5.62 -19.91 11.19
C GLN A 244 4.45 -20.58 11.92
N SER A 245 4.58 -20.84 13.22
CA SER A 245 3.47 -21.44 13.98
C SER A 245 2.24 -20.53 14.06
N ILE A 246 2.44 -19.21 14.01
CA ILE A 246 1.35 -18.23 13.98
C ILE A 246 0.72 -18.16 12.57
N GLU A 247 1.54 -18.16 11.53
CA GLU A 247 1.11 -18.20 10.13
C GLU A 247 0.27 -19.46 9.84
N GLU A 248 0.73 -20.62 10.33
CA GLU A 248 0.03 -21.91 10.23
C GLU A 248 -1.29 -21.88 11.00
N ALA A 249 -1.29 -21.44 12.27
CA ALA A 249 -2.50 -21.35 13.07
C ALA A 249 -3.56 -20.41 12.46
N ARG A 250 -3.12 -19.31 11.83
CA ARG A 250 -3.99 -18.36 11.12
C ARG A 250 -4.56 -18.95 9.85
N SER A 251 -3.71 -19.59 9.04
CA SER A 251 -4.15 -20.29 7.81
C SER A 251 -5.18 -21.37 8.13
N GLU A 252 -5.00 -22.10 9.24
CA GLU A 252 -6.00 -23.05 9.73
C GLU A 252 -7.30 -22.35 10.15
N MET A 253 -7.23 -21.20 10.82
CA MET A 253 -8.40 -20.41 11.22
C MET A 253 -9.20 -19.94 10.00
N ASP A 254 -8.52 -19.34 9.01
CA ASP A 254 -9.13 -18.86 7.77
C ASP A 254 -9.72 -20.02 6.95
N SER A 255 -9.10 -21.20 7.00
CA SER A 255 -9.66 -22.39 6.34
C SER A 255 -10.90 -22.97 7.04
N ARG A 256 -11.04 -22.78 8.36
CA ARG A 256 -12.20 -23.21 9.16
C ARG A 256 -13.34 -22.18 9.15
N GLN A 257 -12.99 -20.92 8.94
CA GLN A 257 -13.90 -19.80 8.82
C GLN A 257 -13.54 -19.09 7.52
N PRO A 258 -13.88 -19.69 6.36
CA PRO A 258 -13.57 -19.09 5.07
C PRO A 258 -14.09 -17.66 5.06
N LEU A 259 -13.29 -16.75 4.49
CA LEU A 259 -13.79 -15.45 4.03
C LEU A 259 -15.17 -15.69 3.42
N PRO A 260 -16.19 -14.88 3.77
CA PRO A 260 -17.53 -15.15 3.31
C PRO A 260 -17.51 -15.31 1.77
N SER A 261 -18.31 -16.26 1.28
CA SER A 261 -18.21 -16.81 -0.07
C SER A 261 -18.45 -15.77 -1.18
N ASP A 262 -18.93 -14.58 -0.82
CA ASP A 262 -19.02 -13.39 -1.67
C ASP A 262 -17.65 -12.94 -2.19
N TRP A 263 -16.56 -13.09 -1.43
CA TRP A 263 -15.23 -12.62 -1.83
C TRP A 263 -14.48 -13.54 -2.80
N GLN A 264 -14.74 -14.86 -2.77
CA GLN A 264 -14.03 -15.82 -3.62
C GLN A 264 -14.73 -16.03 -4.97
N GLN A 265 -16.07 -16.01 -5.02
CA GLN A 265 -16.81 -16.20 -6.28
C GLN A 265 -16.73 -14.97 -7.20
N GLU A 266 -16.67 -13.77 -6.62
CA GLU A 266 -16.70 -12.52 -7.39
C GLU A 266 -15.33 -12.12 -7.99
N ILE A 267 -14.26 -12.86 -7.66
CA ILE A 267 -12.92 -12.71 -8.24
C ILE A 267 -12.68 -13.76 -9.35
N GLU A 268 -13.36 -14.91 -9.29
CA GLU A 268 -13.16 -16.03 -10.24
C GLU A 268 -14.18 -16.08 -11.38
N GLU A 269 -15.37 -15.49 -11.26
CA GLU A 269 -16.36 -15.50 -12.34
C GLU A 269 -16.32 -14.20 -13.19
N PRO A 270 -16.09 -14.28 -14.52
CA PRO A 270 -16.46 -13.19 -15.40
C PRO A 270 -17.99 -13.03 -15.38
N PRO A 271 -18.53 -11.80 -15.41
CA PRO A 271 -19.97 -11.59 -15.27
C PRO A 271 -20.74 -12.41 -16.31
N ALA A 272 -21.69 -13.21 -15.83
CA ALA A 272 -22.56 -14.01 -16.68
C ALA A 272 -23.31 -13.10 -17.67
N ALA A 273 -23.23 -13.43 -18.96
CA ALA A 273 -23.93 -12.69 -20.00
C ALA A 273 -25.44 -12.64 -19.72
N PRO A 274 -26.10 -11.47 -19.87
CA PRO A 274 -27.51 -11.34 -19.59
C PRO A 274 -28.34 -12.25 -20.51
N PRO A 275 -29.48 -12.79 -20.03
CA PRO A 275 -30.35 -13.63 -20.83
C PRO A 275 -30.89 -12.86 -22.04
N ARG A 276 -30.92 -13.54 -23.19
CA ARG A 276 -31.34 -13.03 -24.50
C ARG A 276 -32.77 -12.52 -24.54
#